data_AF-A0A0A8WXQ9-F1
#
_entry.id   AF-A0A0A8WXQ9-F1
#
_cell.length_a   1.000
_cell.length_b   1.000
_cell.length_c   1.000
_cell.angle_alpha   90.00
_cell.angle_beta   90.00
_cell.angle_gamma   90.00
#
_symmetry.space_group_name_H-M   'P 1'
#
loop_
_entity.id
_entity.type
_entity.pdbx_description
1 polymer ?
#
loop_
_entity_poly.entity_id
_entity_poly.type
_entity_poly.pdbx_seq_one_letter_code
_entity_poly.pdbx_strand_id
1 'polypeptide(L)' 'MDFLNWYDWLGPTNPAAAIFFGIIFTIIVSLTVWFDTKKFRTTGIVALTGICVTLVGVLFLNVTGFYG' A
#
# COMPACT_ATOMS: atom_id res chain seq x y z
N MET A 1 -3.48 21.38 5.64
CA MET A 1 -3.18 20.42 4.56
C MET A 1 -2.07 19.55 5.12
N ASP A 2 -2.44 18.56 5.94
CA ASP A 2 -1.53 17.90 6.90
C ASP A 2 -1.70 16.36 6.87
N PHE A 3 -2.23 15.80 5.77
CA PHE A 3 -2.44 14.35 5.68
C PHE A 3 -1.22 13.60 5.12
N LEU A 4 -0.27 14.30 4.51
CA LEU A 4 0.91 13.69 3.89
C LEU A 4 2.17 14.50 4.17
N ASN A 5 3.06 13.93 4.95
CA ASN A 5 4.40 14.45 5.23
C ASN A 5 5.45 13.80 4.34
N TRP A 6 6.54 14.52 4.07
CA TRP A 6 7.64 14.00 3.23
C TRP A 6 8.29 12.73 3.79
N TYR A 7 8.19 12.45 5.09
CA TYR A 7 8.79 11.26 5.71
C TYR A 7 7.80 10.10 5.90
N ASP A 8 6.52 10.30 5.56
CA ASP A 8 5.48 9.27 5.73
C ASP A 8 5.68 8.03 4.85
N TRP A 9 6.55 8.11 3.84
CA TRP A 9 6.92 6.94 3.02
C TRP A 9 7.84 5.97 3.76
N LEU A 10 8.56 6.42 4.80
CA LEU A 10 9.39 5.57 5.67
C LEU A 10 8.60 5.07 6.88
N GLY A 11 7.84 5.97 7.50
CA GLY A 11 7.02 5.68 8.68
C GLY A 11 5.75 6.51 8.62
N PRO A 12 4.62 5.95 8.18
CA PRO A 12 3.40 6.72 8.04
C PRO A 12 2.92 7.19 9.41
N THR A 13 2.72 8.49 9.57
CA THR A 13 2.22 9.11 10.80
C THR A 13 0.71 9.04 10.94
N ASN A 14 0.00 8.74 9.85
CA ASN A 14 -1.44 8.57 9.89
C ASN A 14 -1.88 7.42 8.97
N PRO A 15 -3.10 6.88 9.18
CA PRO A 15 -3.62 5.76 8.38
C PRO A 15 -3.76 6.10 6.90
N ALA A 16 -4.11 7.35 6.56
CA ALA A 16 -4.32 7.77 5.18
C ALA A 16 -3.01 7.76 4.38
N ALA A 17 -1.91 8.20 4.97
CA ALA A 17 -0.58 8.18 4.39
C ALA A 17 -0.09 6.75 4.16
N ALA A 18 -0.36 5.84 5.11
CA ALA A 18 -0.02 4.42 4.98
C ALA A 18 -0.76 3.77 3.80
N ILE A 19 -2.06 4.04 3.67
CA ILE A 19 -2.86 3.54 2.53
C ILE A 19 -2.35 4.14 1.22
N PHE A 20 -2.06 5.45 1.20
CA PHE A 20 -1.56 6.13 0.02
C PHE A 20 -0.26 5.51 -0.52
N PHE A 21 0.75 5.34 0.35
CA PHE A 21 2.00 4.71 -0.07
C PHE A 21 1.86 3.22 -0.36
N GLY A 22 1.01 2.50 0.38
CA GLY A 22 0.72 1.10 0.09
C GLY A 22 0.08 0.88 -1.29
N ILE A 23 -0.82 1.78 -1.71
CA ILE A 23 -1.40 1.78 -3.07
C ILE A 23 -0.33 2.08 -4.11
N ILE A 24 0.50 3.10 -3.90
CA ILE A 24 1.60 3.43 -4.82
C ILE A 24 2.52 2.23 -5.02
N PHE A 25 2.96 1.58 -3.94
CA PHE A 25 3.82 0.40 -4.03
C PHE A 25 3.12 -0.77 -4.70
N THR A 26 1.83 -0.98 -4.42
CA THR A 26 1.05 -2.03 -5.07
C THR A 26 0.96 -1.81 -6.58
N ILE A 27 0.79 -0.56 -7.03
CA ILE A 27 0.77 -0.21 -8.47
C ILE A 27 2.14 -0.48 -9.09
N ILE A 28 3.23 -0.03 -8.46
CA ILE A 28 4.59 -0.24 -8.96
C ILE A 28 4.86 -1.74 -9.10
N VAL A 29 4.61 -2.54 -8.07
CA VAL A 29 4.81 -4.00 -8.09
C VAL A 29 3.93 -4.67 -9.15
N SER A 30 2.67 -4.27 -9.25
CA SER A 30 1.75 -4.82 -10.26
C SER A 30 2.23 -4.51 -11.68
N LEU A 31 2.74 -3.29 -11.93
CA LEU A 31 3.34 -2.93 -13.21
C LEU A 31 4.61 -3.74 -13.48
N THR A 32 5.48 -3.95 -12.49
CA THR A 32 6.66 -4.81 -12.65
C THR A 32 6.27 -6.24 -13.04
N VAL A 33 5.29 -6.84 -12.34
CA VAL A 33 4.79 -8.19 -12.66
C VAL A 33 4.12 -8.23 -14.02
N TRP A 34 3.42 -7.16 -14.40
CA TRP A 34 2.85 -7.03 -15.73
C TRP A 34 3.92 -7.01 -16.82
N PHE A 35 4.99 -6.25 -16.65
CA PHE A 35 6.09 -6.19 -17.61
C PHE A 35 6.82 -7.51 -17.77
N ASP A 36 7.00 -8.24 -16.66
CA ASP A 36 7.66 -9.55 -16.64
C ASP A 36 6.78 -10.66 -17.25
N THR A 37 5.55 -10.80 -16.77
CA THR A 37 4.70 -11.95 -17.13
C THR A 37 3.80 -11.69 -18.35
N LYS A 38 3.48 -10.42 -18.64
CA LYS A 38 2.44 -9.98 -19.59
C LYS A 38 1.08 -10.68 -19.44
N LYS A 39 0.77 -11.19 -18.24
CA LYS A 39 -0.47 -11.93 -17.94
C LYS A 39 -1.38 -11.13 -17.01
N PHE A 40 -2.55 -10.74 -17.50
CA PHE A 40 -3.51 -9.90 -16.74
C PHE A 40 -4.00 -10.60 -15.48
N ARG A 41 -4.17 -11.92 -15.54
CA ARG A 41 -4.60 -12.72 -14.38
C ARG A 41 -3.57 -12.64 -13.25
N THR A 42 -2.29 -12.81 -13.55
CA THR A 42 -1.23 -12.77 -12.55
C THR A 42 -1.09 -11.37 -11.96
N THR A 43 -1.06 -10.33 -12.80
CA THR A 43 -1.02 -8.94 -12.35
C THR A 43 -2.24 -8.58 -11.48
N GLY A 44 -3.44 -9.02 -11.87
CA GLY A 44 -4.66 -8.75 -11.10
C GLY A 44 -4.63 -9.40 -9.71
N ILE A 45 -4.13 -10.64 -9.60
CA ILE A 45 -3.95 -11.30 -8.30
C ILE A 45 -2.96 -10.53 -7.43
N VAL A 46 -1.84 -10.08 -8.01
CA VAL A 46 -0.82 -9.30 -7.29
C VAL A 46 -1.37 -7.96 -6.81
N ALA A 47 -2.09 -7.23 -7.66
CA ALA A 47 -2.73 -5.97 -7.30
C ALA A 47 -3.73 -6.15 -6.15
N LEU A 48 -4.61 -7.14 -6.25
CA LEU A 48 -5.63 -7.42 -5.23
C LEU A 48 -4.98 -7.84 -3.91
N THR A 49 -3.96 -8.70 -3.97
CA THR A 49 -3.20 -9.12 -2.79
C THR A 49 -2.51 -7.93 -2.13
N GLY A 50 -1.86 -7.05 -2.91
CA GLY A 50 -1.19 -5.86 -2.39
C GLY A 50 -2.16 -4.88 -1.70
N ILE A 51 -3.35 -4.67 -2.28
CA ILE A 51 -4.40 -3.86 -1.64
C ILE A 51 -4.87 -4.51 -0.33
N CYS A 52 -5.16 -5.82 -0.33
CA CYS A 52 -5.58 -6.52 0.88
C CYS A 52 -4.53 -6.44 1.98
N VAL A 53 -3.26 -6.68 1.67
CA VAL A 53 -2.15 -6.58 2.63
C VAL A 53 -2.03 -5.17 3.18
N THR A 54 -2.14 -4.15 2.31
CA THR A 54 -2.10 -2.74 2.74
C THR A 54 -3.23 -2.44 3.72
N LEU A 55 -4.47 -2.79 3.38
CA LEU A 55 -5.63 -2.51 4.24
C LEU A 55 -5.56 -3.25 5.58
N VAL A 56 -5.21 -4.54 5.56
CA VAL A 56 -5.08 -5.35 6.77
C VAL A 56 -3.93 -4.82 7.65
N GLY A 57 -2.80 -4.47 7.05
CA GLY A 57 -1.66 -3.89 7.78
C GLY A 57 -2.02 -2.57 8.43
N VAL A 58 -2.70 -1.67 7.72
CA VAL A 58 -3.14 -0.38 8.26
C VAL A 58 -4.18 -0.56 9.37
N LEU A 59 -5.14 -1.47 9.21
CA LEU A 59 -6.11 -1.79 10.26
C LEU A 59 -5.40 -2.31 11.52
N PHE A 60 -4.44 -3.21 11.36
CA PHE A 60 -3.66 -3.73 12.47
C PHE A 60 -2.91 -2.61 13.21
N LEU A 61 -2.18 -1.76 12.48
CA LEU A 61 -1.44 -0.62 13.06
C LEU A 61 -2.38 0.35 13.79
N ASN A 62 -3.55 0.61 13.24
CA ASN A 62 -4.57 1.46 13.85
C ASN A 62 -5.09 0.87 15.17
N VAL A 63 -5.45 -0.42 15.18
CA VAL A 63 -5.93 -1.11 16.39
C VAL A 63 -4.86 -1.17 17.48
N THR A 64 -3.58 -1.28 17.11
CA THR A 64 -2.47 -1.25 18.09
C THR A 64 -2.15 0.15 18.64
N GLY A 65 -2.85 1.19 18.18
CA GLY A 65 -2.61 2.57 18.61
C GLY A 65 -1.34 3.19 18.03
N PHE A 66 -0.81 2.66 16.92
CA PHE A 66 0.43 3.16 16.30
C PHE A 66 0.29 4.60 15.79
N TYR A 67 -0.92 4.99 15.38
CA TYR A 67 -1.23 6.32 14.85
C TYR A 67 -1.85 7.26 15.91
N GLY A 68 -1.88 6.86 17.18
CA GLY A 68 -2.53 7.57 18.29
C GLY A 68 -1.56 8.34 19.17
#